data_AF-A0A948XFR4-F1
#
_entry.id   AF-A0A948XFR4-F1
#
_cell.length_a   1.000
_cell.length_b   1.000
_cell.length_c   1.000
_cell.angle_alpha   90.00
_cell.angle_beta   90.00
_cell.angle_gamma   90.00
#
_symmetry.space_group_name_H-M   'P 1'
#
loop_
_entity.id
_entity.type
_entity.pdbx_description
1 polymer ?
#
loop_
_entity_poly.entity_id
_entity_poly.type
_entity_poly.pdbx_seq_one_letter_code
_entity_poly.pdbx_strand_id
1 'polypeptide(L)'
;MDAEKYLKPKVKRKKKKILGDSSRVITRLHLPDGAHRISKIIQRVVDLPETAAENLLEQIMLDFSERHKDIGRVFGRHLNAVKDYVPRDAVLSETKRVLIGAYFTMEYSIEAAALFNPSIVPHPDQSQLDKGSLRFIMSLRATGEGHVSSVVFRSGILDKDNTILFDPINDYVETPDRQLDPVYDRHLFQLKLNEMGACNETTAHVLDRLP
;
A
#
# COMPACT_ATOMS: atom_id res chain seq x y z
N MET A 1 -40.39 -0.07 -35.16
CA MET A 1 -39.33 -0.17 -34.13
C MET A 1 -38.02 -0.29 -34.89
N ASP A 2 -37.43 0.87 -35.21
CA ASP A 2 -36.21 0.92 -36.01
C ASP A 2 -35.02 0.46 -35.16
N ALA A 3 -34.35 -0.58 -35.61
CA ALA A 3 -33.12 -1.06 -35.01
C ALA A 3 -32.06 0.06 -35.14
N GLU A 4 -31.62 0.62 -34.01
CA GLU A 4 -30.52 1.56 -33.97
C GLU A 4 -29.32 0.96 -34.71
N LYS A 5 -28.96 1.63 -35.81
CA LYS A 5 -27.84 1.24 -36.67
C LYS A 5 -26.56 1.55 -35.91
N TYR A 6 -26.10 0.62 -35.08
CA TYR A 6 -24.82 0.75 -34.38
C TYR A 6 -23.70 0.97 -35.40
N LEU A 7 -23.19 2.21 -35.46
CA LEU A 7 -22.03 2.55 -36.27
C LEU A 7 -20.86 1.69 -35.80
N LYS A 8 -20.34 0.83 -36.69
CA LYS A 8 -19.11 0.09 -36.40
C LYS A 8 -17.98 1.10 -36.18
N PRO A 9 -17.38 1.18 -34.98
CA PRO A 9 -16.33 2.15 -34.73
C PRO A 9 -15.12 1.83 -35.61
N LYS A 10 -14.51 2.86 -36.23
CA LYS A 10 -13.23 2.72 -36.92
C LYS A 10 -12.14 2.57 -35.86
N VAL A 11 -11.72 1.34 -35.61
CA VAL A 11 -10.68 1.04 -34.61
C VAL A 11 -9.29 1.19 -35.23
N LYS A 12 -8.47 2.09 -34.67
CA LYS A 12 -7.04 2.22 -35.02
C LYS A 12 -6.18 2.03 -33.78
N ARG A 13 -5.36 0.98 -33.76
CA ARG A 13 -4.40 0.74 -32.67
C ARG A 13 -3.33 1.85 -32.67
N LYS A 14 -3.14 2.51 -31.52
CA LYS A 14 -2.06 3.48 -31.30
C LYS A 14 -0.77 2.75 -30.88
N LYS A 15 0.40 3.37 -31.11
CA LYS A 15 1.72 2.78 -30.76
C LYS A 15 2.04 2.82 -29.26
N LYS A 16 1.35 3.66 -28.49
CA LYS A 16 1.60 3.86 -27.06
C LYS A 16 1.34 2.56 -26.29
N LYS A 17 2.32 2.10 -25.51
CA LYS A 17 2.24 0.91 -24.67
C LYS A 17 2.23 1.32 -23.21
N ILE A 18 1.54 0.53 -22.39
CA ILE A 18 1.60 0.61 -20.94
C ILE A 18 2.38 -0.62 -20.51
N LEU A 19 3.55 -0.40 -19.93
CA LEU A 19 4.40 -1.48 -19.42
C LEU A 19 4.36 -1.45 -17.89
N GLY A 20 4.51 -2.62 -17.29
CA GLY A 20 4.77 -2.73 -15.86
C GLY A 20 6.18 -2.23 -15.55
N ASP A 21 6.35 -1.72 -14.34
CA ASP A 21 7.62 -1.22 -13.85
C ASP A 21 7.96 -1.92 -12.53
N SER A 22 8.98 -2.78 -12.57
CA SER A 22 9.37 -3.57 -11.41
C SER A 22 10.02 -2.73 -10.30
N SER A 23 10.45 -1.50 -10.58
CA SER A 23 10.98 -0.59 -9.56
C SER A 23 9.88 -0.02 -8.65
N ARG A 24 8.61 -0.15 -9.04
CA ARG A 24 7.45 0.28 -8.25
C ARG A 24 7.20 -0.69 -7.11
N VAL A 25 7.76 -0.37 -5.96
CA VAL A 25 7.74 -1.21 -4.77
C VAL A 25 6.95 -0.57 -3.63
N ILE A 26 6.27 -1.43 -2.86
CA ILE A 26 5.73 -1.08 -1.54
C ILE A 26 6.53 -1.80 -0.47
N THR A 27 6.52 -1.28 0.76
CA THR A 27 7.02 -2.01 1.92
C THR A 27 5.99 -2.98 2.48
N ARG A 28 6.45 -4.12 2.99
CA ARG A 28 5.65 -5.11 3.71
C ARG A 28 6.40 -5.60 4.95
N LEU A 29 5.65 -5.98 5.97
CA LEU A 29 6.21 -6.71 7.10
C LEU A 29 6.68 -8.09 6.63
N HIS A 30 7.94 -8.40 6.90
CA HIS A 30 8.58 -9.68 6.59
C HIS A 30 8.79 -10.47 7.87
N LEU A 31 7.87 -11.38 8.20
CA LEU A 31 8.03 -12.30 9.33
C LEU A 31 8.53 -13.65 8.81
N PRO A 32 9.71 -14.13 9.26
CA PRO A 32 10.16 -15.47 8.94
C PRO A 32 9.29 -16.53 9.61
N ASP A 33 9.19 -17.71 8.99
CA ASP A 33 8.48 -18.84 9.58
C ASP A 33 9.13 -19.28 10.90
N GLY A 34 8.32 -19.38 11.94
CA GLY A 34 8.71 -19.84 13.27
C GLY A 34 9.27 -18.74 14.18
N ALA A 35 8.61 -18.53 15.32
CA ALA A 35 8.95 -17.54 16.35
C ALA A 35 10.45 -17.51 16.74
N HIS A 36 11.10 -18.67 16.80
CA HIS A 36 12.52 -18.77 17.14
C HIS A 36 13.44 -18.01 16.16
N ARG A 37 13.05 -17.88 14.89
CA ARG A 37 13.83 -17.12 13.89
C ARG A 37 13.74 -15.63 14.15
N ILE A 38 12.55 -15.13 14.52
CA ILE A 38 12.32 -13.73 14.87
C ILE A 38 13.25 -13.35 16.04
N SER A 39 13.21 -14.11 17.14
CA SER A 39 14.08 -13.87 18.30
C SER A 39 15.57 -13.95 17.94
N LYS A 40 16.00 -14.87 17.08
CA LYS A 40 17.41 -14.97 16.64
C LYS A 40 17.87 -13.77 15.83
N ILE A 41 17.03 -13.23 14.94
CA ILE A 41 17.35 -12.03 14.17
C ILE A 41 17.49 -10.84 15.11
N ILE A 42 16.53 -10.66 16.02
CA ILE A 42 16.58 -9.59 17.02
C ILE A 42 17.84 -9.70 17.87
N GLN A 43 18.14 -10.89 18.41
CA GLN A 43 19.33 -11.08 19.24
C GLN A 43 20.62 -10.72 18.50
N ARG A 44 20.74 -11.09 17.22
CA ARG A 44 21.90 -10.69 16.40
C ARG A 44 22.05 -9.18 16.30
N VAL A 45 20.94 -8.44 16.18
CA VAL A 45 20.97 -6.96 16.16
C VAL A 45 21.31 -6.39 17.54
N VAL A 46 20.77 -6.98 18.62
CA VAL A 46 21.10 -6.58 19.99
C VAL A 46 22.60 -6.73 20.28
N ASP A 47 23.18 -7.84 19.82
CA ASP A 47 24.60 -8.19 20.05
C ASP A 47 25.59 -7.39 19.19
N LEU A 48 25.12 -6.61 18.21
CA LEU A 48 26.00 -5.77 17.39
C LEU A 48 26.68 -4.68 18.24
N PRO A 49 27.98 -4.40 18.01
CA PRO A 49 28.58 -3.15 18.45
C PRO A 49 27.81 -1.95 17.89
N GLU A 50 27.68 -0.88 18.66
CA GLU A 50 26.91 0.31 18.23
C GLU A 50 27.42 0.88 16.89
N THR A 51 28.73 0.99 16.71
CA THR A 51 29.33 1.48 15.46
C THR A 51 28.98 0.59 14.25
N ALA A 52 28.84 -0.72 14.45
CA ALA A 52 28.42 -1.64 13.38
C ALA A 52 26.92 -1.46 13.07
N ALA A 53 26.10 -1.25 14.09
CA ALA A 53 24.67 -0.97 13.89
C ALA A 53 24.44 0.37 13.17
N GLU A 54 25.22 1.40 13.48
CA GLU A 54 25.18 2.71 12.83
C GLU A 54 25.54 2.61 11.34
N ASN A 55 26.67 1.97 11.02
CA ASN A 55 27.09 1.77 9.63
C ASN A 55 26.09 0.96 8.82
N LEU A 56 25.49 -0.08 9.41
CA LEU A 56 24.45 -0.87 8.74
C LEU A 56 23.18 -0.06 8.49
N LEU A 57 22.74 0.74 9.47
CA LEU A 57 21.58 1.58 9.30
C LEU A 57 21.82 2.66 8.23
N GLU A 58 23.00 3.27 8.20
CA GLU A 58 23.38 4.24 7.17
C GLU A 58 23.29 3.61 5.77
N GLN A 59 23.86 2.41 5.59
CA GLN A 59 23.79 1.70 4.31
C GLN A 59 22.33 1.39 3.91
N ILE A 60 21.50 0.94 4.84
CA ILE A 60 20.07 0.71 4.59
C ILE A 60 19.35 2.00 4.18
N MET A 61 19.66 3.12 4.84
CA MET A 61 19.03 4.39 4.47
C MET A 61 19.48 4.83 3.07
N LEU A 62 20.74 4.65 2.69
CA LEU A 62 21.23 4.93 1.34
C LEU A 62 20.53 4.05 0.28
N ASP A 63 20.34 2.76 0.55
CA ASP A 63 19.81 1.81 -0.43
C ASP A 63 18.28 1.91 -0.63
N PHE A 64 17.55 2.44 0.36
CA PHE A 64 16.09 2.35 0.38
C PHE A 64 15.35 3.68 0.57
N SER A 65 15.96 4.73 1.16
CA SER A 65 15.20 5.95 1.51
C SER A 65 14.63 6.69 0.31
N GLU A 66 15.32 6.74 -0.84
CA GLU A 66 14.83 7.45 -2.03
C GLU A 66 13.60 6.82 -2.66
N ARG A 67 13.33 5.53 -2.39
CA ARG A 67 12.23 4.77 -3.00
C ARG A 67 10.94 4.82 -2.17
N HIS A 68 11.00 5.34 -0.95
CA HIS A 68 9.89 5.37 -0.01
C HIS A 68 9.77 6.75 0.63
N LYS A 69 8.58 7.33 0.62
CA LYS A 69 8.36 8.70 1.13
C LYS A 69 8.76 8.87 2.60
N ASP A 70 8.51 7.85 3.43
CA ASP A 70 8.90 7.83 4.85
C ASP A 70 9.20 6.40 5.31
N ILE A 71 10.40 5.92 4.98
CA ILE A 71 10.84 4.57 5.35
C ILE A 71 11.09 4.43 6.85
N GLY A 72 11.47 5.51 7.54
CA GLY A 72 11.69 5.50 8.99
C GLY A 72 10.41 5.17 9.75
N ARG A 73 9.28 5.78 9.36
CA ARG A 73 7.95 5.44 9.90
C ARG A 73 7.60 3.98 9.67
N VAL A 74 7.94 3.41 8.52
CA VAL A 74 7.74 1.98 8.24
C VAL A 74 8.55 1.11 9.19
N PHE A 75 9.85 1.40 9.38
CA PHE A 75 10.70 0.66 10.31
C PHE A 75 10.15 0.71 11.73
N GLY A 76 9.69 1.87 12.21
CA GLY A 76 9.04 2.00 13.52
C GLY A 76 7.78 1.13 13.66
N ARG A 77 6.94 1.06 12.63
CA ARG A 77 5.77 0.17 12.61
C ARG A 77 6.16 -1.30 12.67
N HIS A 78 7.17 -1.71 11.90
CA HIS A 78 7.62 -3.11 11.88
C HIS A 78 8.34 -3.52 13.17
N LEU A 79 9.10 -2.62 13.80
CA LEU A 79 9.61 -2.82 15.16
C LEU A 79 8.46 -3.09 16.14
N ASN A 80 7.42 -2.26 16.11
CA ASN A 80 6.25 -2.44 16.99
C ASN A 80 5.56 -3.79 16.78
N ALA A 81 5.57 -4.33 15.57
CA ALA A 81 5.00 -5.64 15.25
C ALA A 81 5.80 -6.81 15.84
N VAL A 82 7.09 -6.63 16.14
CA VAL A 82 7.98 -7.67 16.69
C VAL A 82 8.48 -7.37 18.11
N LYS A 83 8.00 -6.30 18.74
CA LYS A 83 8.48 -5.82 20.04
C LYS A 83 8.42 -6.88 21.14
N ASP A 84 7.44 -7.78 21.09
CA ASP A 84 7.24 -8.82 22.11
C ASP A 84 8.32 -9.91 22.07
N TYR A 85 9.11 -9.96 20.98
CA TYR A 85 10.26 -10.85 20.83
C TYR A 85 11.59 -10.22 21.28
N VAL A 86 11.59 -8.93 21.63
CA VAL A 86 12.76 -8.24 22.17
C VAL A 86 12.99 -8.70 23.61
N PRO A 87 14.22 -9.09 24.01
CA PRO A 87 14.52 -9.46 25.39
C PRO A 87 14.15 -8.31 26.34
N ARG A 88 13.46 -8.62 27.44
CA ARG A 88 12.90 -7.61 28.36
C ARG A 88 13.97 -6.77 29.06
N ASP A 89 15.16 -7.31 29.20
CA ASP A 89 16.34 -6.73 29.82
C ASP A 89 17.27 -6.02 28.81
N ALA A 90 16.98 -6.11 27.51
CA ALA A 90 17.78 -5.44 26.49
C ALA A 90 17.55 -3.92 26.53
N VAL A 91 18.64 -3.17 26.76
CA VAL A 91 18.66 -1.71 26.57
C VAL A 91 19.10 -1.44 25.13
N LEU A 92 18.18 -0.99 24.30
CA LEU A 92 18.43 -0.73 22.88
C LEU A 92 18.66 0.77 22.64
N SER A 93 19.74 1.09 21.90
CA SER A 93 19.89 2.40 21.27
C SER A 93 18.80 2.62 20.22
N GLU A 94 18.54 3.89 19.88
CA GLU A 94 17.57 4.22 18.83
C GLU A 94 17.97 3.58 17.49
N THR A 95 19.26 3.58 17.17
CA THR A 95 19.83 2.91 15.99
C THR A 95 19.42 1.44 15.93
N LYS A 96 19.58 0.68 17.02
CA LYS A 96 19.20 -0.73 17.07
C LYS A 96 17.70 -0.94 16.98
N ARG A 97 16.89 -0.04 17.56
CA ARG A 97 15.42 -0.08 17.43
C ARG A 97 15.00 0.08 15.96
N VAL A 98 15.54 1.06 15.27
CA VAL A 98 15.27 1.28 13.83
C VAL A 98 15.78 0.10 13.00
N LEU A 99 16.99 -0.40 13.29
CA LEU A 99 17.60 -1.51 12.58
C LEU A 99 16.79 -2.80 12.70
N ILE A 100 16.26 -3.12 13.90
CA ILE A 100 15.31 -4.23 14.08
C ILE A 100 14.12 -4.04 13.13
N GLY A 101 13.49 -2.87 13.12
CA GLY A 101 12.40 -2.56 12.21
C GLY A 101 12.77 -2.78 10.73
N ALA A 102 13.96 -2.35 10.33
CA ALA A 102 14.47 -2.54 8.97
C ALA A 102 14.64 -4.02 8.59
N TYR A 103 15.19 -4.87 9.47
CA TYR A 103 15.37 -6.30 9.22
C TYR A 103 14.05 -7.07 9.03
N PHE A 104 12.94 -6.57 9.57
CA PHE A 104 11.59 -7.11 9.36
C PHE A 104 10.81 -6.36 8.27
N THR A 105 11.49 -5.58 7.43
CA THR A 105 10.91 -4.88 6.29
C THR A 105 11.38 -5.52 4.99
N MET A 106 10.46 -5.81 4.08
CA MET A 106 10.78 -6.20 2.70
C MET A 106 10.09 -5.28 1.71
N GLU A 107 10.67 -5.16 0.52
CA GLU A 107 10.02 -4.55 -0.62
C GLU A 107 9.23 -5.58 -1.43
N TYR A 108 8.13 -5.11 -2.01
CA TYR A 108 7.28 -5.89 -2.88
C TYR A 108 6.97 -5.09 -4.12
N SER A 109 7.42 -5.57 -5.27
CA SER A 109 7.14 -4.94 -6.56
C SER A 109 5.73 -5.26 -7.04
N ILE A 110 4.89 -4.23 -7.13
CA ILE A 110 3.46 -4.38 -7.45
C ILE A 110 3.20 -4.62 -8.94
N GLU A 111 4.16 -4.29 -9.80
CA GLU A 111 4.06 -4.38 -11.26
C GLU A 111 5.09 -5.35 -11.88
N ALA A 112 5.69 -6.25 -11.08
CA ALA A 112 6.75 -7.15 -11.54
C ALA A 112 6.31 -8.24 -12.54
N ALA A 113 5.08 -8.75 -12.45
CA ALA A 113 4.65 -9.89 -13.26
C ALA A 113 3.83 -9.47 -14.48
N ALA A 114 2.79 -8.65 -14.27
CA ALA A 114 1.90 -8.26 -15.37
C ALA A 114 1.04 -7.03 -15.04
N LEU A 115 0.63 -6.33 -16.10
CA LEU A 115 -0.31 -5.21 -16.06
C LEU A 115 -1.40 -5.41 -17.12
N PHE A 116 -2.67 -5.41 -16.73
CA PHE A 116 -3.77 -5.74 -17.64
C PHE A 116 -5.10 -5.11 -17.21
N ASN A 117 -6.15 -5.31 -18.03
CA ASN A 117 -7.50 -4.80 -17.84
C ASN A 117 -7.61 -3.27 -17.63
N PRO A 118 -7.04 -2.44 -18.53
CA PRO A 118 -7.22 -1.00 -18.45
C PRO A 118 -8.71 -0.63 -18.60
N SER A 119 -9.21 0.18 -17.68
CA SER A 119 -10.56 0.77 -17.75
C SER A 119 -10.48 2.26 -17.45
N ILE A 120 -11.14 3.09 -18.25
CA ILE A 120 -11.10 4.55 -18.10
C ILE A 120 -12.46 5.12 -17.72
N VAL A 121 -12.45 6.16 -16.90
CA VAL A 121 -13.61 7.01 -16.59
C VAL A 121 -13.20 8.48 -16.71
N PRO A 122 -14.13 9.39 -16.99
CA PRO A 122 -13.86 10.82 -16.88
C PRO A 122 -13.38 11.17 -15.47
N HIS A 123 -12.33 11.99 -15.38
CA HIS A 123 -11.89 12.56 -14.12
C HIS A 123 -12.97 13.52 -13.56
N PRO A 124 -13.23 13.57 -12.25
CA PRO A 124 -14.28 14.45 -11.68
C PRO A 124 -14.02 15.94 -11.93
N ASP A 125 -12.74 16.34 -11.96
CA ASP A 125 -12.31 17.68 -12.40
C ASP A 125 -11.92 17.67 -13.89
N GLN A 126 -12.57 18.54 -14.67
CA GLN A 126 -12.33 18.79 -16.11
C GLN A 126 -11.92 20.25 -16.39
N SER A 127 -11.56 21.02 -15.37
CA SER A 127 -11.12 22.40 -15.54
C SER A 127 -9.77 22.50 -16.27
N GLN A 128 -9.49 23.65 -16.87
CA GLN A 128 -8.21 23.96 -17.53
C GLN A 128 -7.83 22.97 -18.65
N LEU A 129 -8.83 22.54 -19.44
CA LEU A 129 -8.63 21.69 -20.61
C LEU A 129 -8.91 22.45 -21.90
N ASP A 130 -8.12 22.16 -22.93
CA ASP A 130 -8.41 22.63 -24.28
C ASP A 130 -9.75 22.07 -24.77
N LYS A 131 -10.45 22.87 -25.59
CA LYS A 131 -11.74 22.49 -26.15
C LYS A 131 -11.64 21.15 -26.91
N GLY A 132 -12.51 20.21 -26.54
CA GLY A 132 -12.55 18.87 -27.13
C GLY A 132 -11.61 17.86 -26.48
N SER A 133 -10.96 18.22 -25.37
CA SER A 133 -10.17 17.30 -24.55
C SER A 133 -10.97 16.76 -23.36
N LEU A 134 -10.56 15.61 -22.84
CA LEU A 134 -11.17 14.92 -21.70
C LEU A 134 -10.06 14.43 -20.77
N ARG A 135 -10.05 14.89 -19.51
CA ARG A 135 -9.21 14.31 -18.47
C ARG A 135 -9.81 12.98 -18.02
N PHE A 136 -9.00 11.96 -17.81
CA PHE A 136 -9.47 10.64 -17.40
C PHE A 136 -8.70 10.10 -16.19
N ILE A 137 -9.33 9.17 -15.49
CA ILE A 137 -8.69 8.24 -14.55
C ILE A 137 -8.76 6.85 -15.19
N MET A 138 -7.65 6.13 -15.14
CA MET A 138 -7.51 4.77 -15.63
C MET A 138 -7.17 3.83 -14.48
N SER A 139 -7.99 2.81 -14.25
CA SER A 139 -7.63 1.68 -13.39
C SER A 139 -6.94 0.60 -14.21
N LEU A 140 -5.91 -0.01 -13.64
CA LEU A 140 -5.24 -1.19 -14.16
C LEU A 140 -5.14 -2.24 -13.07
N ARG A 141 -5.15 -3.52 -13.47
CA ARG A 141 -4.76 -4.62 -12.60
C ARG A 141 -3.26 -4.83 -12.73
N ALA A 142 -2.54 -4.58 -11.64
CA ALA A 142 -1.13 -4.85 -11.50
C ALA A 142 -0.93 -6.15 -10.71
N THR A 143 -0.03 -7.01 -11.17
CA THR A 143 0.31 -8.25 -10.49
C THR A 143 1.80 -8.24 -10.21
N GLY A 144 2.15 -8.36 -8.94
CA GLY A 144 3.53 -8.49 -8.50
C GLY A 144 3.95 -9.95 -8.32
N GLU A 145 5.07 -10.15 -7.62
CA GLU A 145 5.54 -11.49 -7.25
C GLU A 145 4.49 -12.24 -6.41
N GLY A 146 4.50 -13.58 -6.46
CA GLY A 146 3.51 -14.40 -5.75
C GLY A 146 2.07 -14.24 -6.27
N HIS A 147 1.90 -13.59 -7.43
CA HIS A 147 0.60 -13.35 -8.10
C HIS A 147 -0.42 -12.56 -7.28
N VAL A 148 0.04 -11.74 -6.32
CA VAL A 148 -0.86 -10.85 -5.58
C VAL A 148 -1.31 -9.71 -6.50
N SER A 149 -2.62 -9.57 -6.62
CA SER A 149 -3.25 -8.58 -7.49
C SER A 149 -3.48 -7.27 -6.74
N SER A 150 -3.05 -6.17 -7.34
CA SER A 150 -3.29 -4.80 -6.89
C SER A 150 -4.07 -4.02 -7.94
N VAL A 151 -4.90 -3.08 -7.49
CA VAL A 151 -5.50 -2.07 -8.38
C VAL A 151 -4.60 -0.84 -8.33
N VAL A 152 -4.13 -0.41 -9.50
CA VAL A 152 -3.32 0.81 -9.64
C VAL A 152 -4.04 1.81 -10.52
N PHE A 153 -3.78 3.09 -10.29
CA PHE A 153 -4.41 4.18 -11.02
C PHE A 153 -3.36 4.96 -11.80
N ARG A 154 -3.73 5.37 -13.02
CA ARG A 154 -3.01 6.38 -13.82
C ARG A 154 -4.03 7.42 -14.26
N SER A 155 -3.59 8.63 -14.52
CA SER A 155 -4.42 9.69 -15.08
C SER A 155 -3.80 10.28 -16.33
N GLY A 156 -4.58 11.09 -17.04
CA GLY A 156 -4.10 11.77 -18.22
C GLY A 156 -5.21 12.49 -18.96
N ILE A 157 -4.90 12.90 -20.18
CA ILE A 157 -5.79 13.64 -21.07
C ILE A 157 -5.93 12.89 -22.40
N LEU A 158 -7.16 12.74 -22.86
CA LEU A 158 -7.50 12.37 -24.22
C LEU A 158 -7.81 13.66 -24.98
N ASP A 159 -7.00 14.00 -25.98
CA ASP A 159 -7.19 15.21 -26.78
C ASP A 159 -8.24 15.04 -27.90
N LYS A 160 -8.56 16.15 -28.59
CA LYS A 160 -9.50 16.19 -29.72
C LYS A 160 -9.11 15.29 -30.90
N ASP A 161 -7.84 14.91 -31.02
CA ASP A 161 -7.29 14.07 -32.09
C ASP A 161 -7.17 12.58 -31.66
N ASN A 162 -7.81 12.23 -30.53
CA ASN A 162 -7.79 10.92 -29.90
C ASN A 162 -6.38 10.46 -29.52
N THR A 163 -5.53 11.38 -29.05
CA THR A 163 -4.21 11.10 -28.50
C THR A 163 -4.29 11.04 -26.99
N ILE A 164 -3.73 9.99 -26.41
CA ILE A 164 -3.66 9.79 -24.96
C ILE A 164 -2.32 10.34 -24.45
N LEU A 165 -2.39 11.37 -23.63
CA LEU A 165 -1.28 11.93 -22.87
C LEU A 165 -1.44 11.45 -21.43
N PHE A 166 -0.46 10.71 -20.89
CA PHE A 166 -0.52 10.27 -19.50
C PHE A 166 0.19 11.29 -18.64
N ASP A 167 -0.32 11.50 -17.44
CA ASP A 167 0.40 12.25 -16.42
C ASP A 167 1.66 11.48 -15.99
N PRO A 168 2.69 12.17 -15.49
CA PRO A 168 3.83 11.51 -14.86
C PRO A 168 3.37 10.56 -13.75
N ILE A 169 3.99 9.39 -13.70
CA ILE A 169 3.71 8.43 -12.63
C ILE A 169 4.50 8.89 -11.41
N ASN A 170 3.88 8.92 -10.23
CA ASN A 170 4.59 9.18 -8.98
C ASN A 170 5.53 8.01 -8.66
N ASP A 171 6.80 8.31 -8.36
CA ASP A 171 7.83 7.33 -8.04
C ASP A 171 7.54 6.59 -6.72
N TYR A 172 6.78 7.20 -5.82
CA TYR A 172 6.38 6.59 -4.56
C TYR A 172 5.09 5.79 -4.69
N VAL A 173 5.10 4.57 -4.13
CA VAL A 173 3.92 3.72 -3.98
C VAL A 173 3.74 3.39 -2.51
N GLU A 174 2.55 3.63 -1.98
CA GLU A 174 2.20 3.28 -0.61
C GLU A 174 0.94 2.44 -0.56
N THR A 175 0.84 1.61 0.48
CA THR A 175 -0.42 0.99 0.84
C THR A 175 -1.23 1.98 1.67
N PRO A 176 -2.55 2.08 1.48
CA PRO A 176 -3.38 2.92 2.32
C PRO A 176 -3.33 2.43 3.76
N ASP A 177 -3.25 3.35 4.72
CA ASP A 177 -3.44 3.03 6.13
C ASP A 177 -4.87 2.50 6.30
N ARG A 178 -4.99 1.21 6.63
CA ARG A 178 -6.30 0.56 6.78
C ARG A 178 -6.91 0.99 8.10
N GLN A 179 -7.83 1.95 8.04
CA GLN A 179 -8.74 2.20 9.14
C GLN A 179 -9.87 1.17 9.08
N LEU A 180 -9.78 0.14 9.91
CA LEU A 180 -10.89 -0.79 10.12
C LEU A 180 -11.98 -0.07 10.92
N ASP A 181 -13.24 -0.32 10.55
CA ASP A 181 -14.42 0.23 11.22
C ASP A 181 -14.38 1.76 11.43
N PRO A 182 -14.16 2.56 10.36
CA PRO A 182 -14.08 4.02 10.48
C PRO A 182 -15.40 4.66 10.91
N VAL A 183 -16.51 3.92 10.72
CA VAL A 183 -17.86 4.30 11.11
C VAL A 183 -18.47 3.08 11.80
N TYR A 184 -18.79 3.21 13.08
CA TYR A 184 -19.55 2.22 13.82
C TYR A 184 -21.00 2.70 13.90
N ASP A 185 -21.93 1.84 13.50
CA ASP A 185 -23.34 2.06 13.77
C ASP A 185 -23.68 1.39 15.10
N ARG A 186 -23.92 2.20 16.13
CA ARG A 186 -24.22 1.73 17.49
C ARG A 186 -25.42 0.79 17.52
N HIS A 187 -26.44 1.06 16.71
CA HIS A 187 -27.65 0.24 16.66
C HIS A 187 -27.34 -1.13 16.05
N LEU A 188 -26.58 -1.17 14.95
CA LEU A 188 -26.17 -2.42 14.32
C LEU A 188 -25.29 -3.28 15.24
N PHE A 189 -24.37 -2.65 15.98
CA PHE A 189 -23.52 -3.32 16.97
C PHE A 189 -24.36 -3.94 18.09
N GLN A 190 -25.34 -3.21 18.63
CA GLN A 190 -26.24 -3.72 19.67
C GLN A 190 -27.04 -4.93 19.16
N LEU A 191 -27.56 -4.87 17.93
CA LEU A 191 -28.28 -5.99 17.32
C LEU A 191 -27.39 -7.23 17.19
N LYS A 192 -26.13 -7.07 16.77
CA LYS A 192 -25.19 -8.18 16.65
C LYS A 192 -24.82 -8.80 18.01
N LEU A 193 -24.63 -7.99 19.05
CA LEU A 193 -24.39 -8.50 20.40
C LEU A 193 -25.59 -9.28 20.94
N ASN A 194 -26.81 -8.82 20.66
CA ASN A 194 -28.03 -9.54 21.01
C ASN A 194 -28.13 -10.88 20.26
N GLU A 195 -27.85 -10.89 18.95
CA GLU A 195 -27.84 -12.12 18.13
C GLU A 195 -26.82 -13.14 18.63
N MET A 196 -25.64 -12.68 19.07
CA MET A 196 -24.58 -13.53 19.62
C MET A 196 -24.83 -13.98 21.07
N GLY A 197 -25.92 -13.53 21.72
CA GLY A 197 -26.17 -13.78 23.14
C GLY A 197 -25.14 -13.16 24.08
N ALA A 198 -24.39 -12.16 23.59
CA ALA A 198 -23.29 -11.52 24.30
C ALA A 198 -23.72 -10.24 25.04
N CYS A 199 -25.01 -9.90 25.01
CA CYS A 199 -25.54 -8.70 25.67
C CYS A 199 -25.61 -8.88 27.19
N ASN A 200 -24.79 -8.12 27.91
CA ASN A 200 -24.72 -8.04 29.37
C ASN A 200 -24.37 -6.62 29.84
N GLU A 201 -24.31 -6.41 31.15
CA GLU A 201 -23.99 -5.11 31.76
C GLU A 201 -22.66 -4.53 31.28
N THR A 202 -21.62 -5.36 31.12
CA THR A 202 -20.31 -4.93 30.60
C THR A 202 -20.43 -4.39 29.18
N THR A 203 -21.13 -5.11 28.30
CA THR A 203 -21.32 -4.67 26.90
C THR A 203 -22.16 -3.41 26.79
N ALA A 204 -23.23 -3.28 27.60
CA ALA A 204 -24.05 -2.07 27.63
C ALA A 204 -23.22 -0.86 28.07
N HIS A 205 -22.41 -1.02 29.12
CA HIS A 205 -21.55 0.04 29.63
C HIS A 205 -20.47 0.49 28.62
N VAL A 206 -19.92 -0.44 27.83
CA VAL A 206 -18.97 -0.11 26.76
C VAL A 206 -19.67 0.62 25.61
N LEU A 207 -20.83 0.14 25.17
CA LEU A 207 -21.60 0.75 24.08
C LEU A 207 -22.07 2.18 24.40
N ASP A 208 -22.43 2.46 25.65
CA ASP A 208 -22.84 3.81 26.08
C ASP A 208 -21.71 4.84 26.06
N ARG A 209 -20.45 4.39 25.99
CA ARG A 209 -19.26 5.26 25.91
C ARG A 209 -18.77 5.47 24.48
N LEU A 210 -19.34 4.78 23.49
CA LEU A 210 -19.01 5.01 22.09
C LEU A 210 -19.73 6.28 21.59
N PRO A 211 -19.05 7.15 20.81
CA PRO A 211 -19.62 8.41 20.34
C PRO A 211 -20.88 8.31 19.46
#